data_AF-A0A6A3RB72-F1
#
_entry.id   AF-A0A6A3RB72-F1
#
_cell.length_a   1.000
_cell.length_b   1.000
_cell.length_c   1.000
_cell.angle_alpha   90.00
_cell.angle_beta   90.00
_cell.angle_gamma   90.00
#
_symmetry.space_group_name_H-M   'P 1'
#
loop_
_entity.id
_entity.type
_entity.pdbx_description
1 polymer ?
#
loop_
_entity_poly.entity_id
_entity_poly.type
_entity_poly.pdbx_seq_one_letter_code
_entity_poly.pdbx_strand_id
1 'polypeptide(L)'
;MSDDEDKLLRLLVGKYIKKGKPKGSKVHDTGRMLAQLAFWCDMREMLAANEATMGLEILDDIAEAILDESGKAKEALSGPVLILPEPSRQCKSQGAPDHQRFTSYMPEM
;
A
#
# COMPACT_ATOMS: atom_id res chain seq x y z
N MET A 1 12.82 -49.84 22.98
CA MET A 1 12.13 -48.54 22.98
C MET A 1 10.93 -48.72 23.89
N SER A 2 10.78 -47.86 24.90
CA SER A 2 9.81 -48.10 25.99
C SER A 2 8.40 -47.74 25.51
N ASP A 3 7.40 -48.57 25.78
CA ASP A 3 5.98 -48.31 25.45
C ASP A 3 5.50 -46.93 25.94
N ASP A 4 6.12 -46.42 27.01
CA ASP A 4 5.84 -45.10 27.57
C ASP A 4 6.29 -43.95 26.65
N GLU A 5 7.38 -44.12 25.91
CA GLU A 5 7.86 -43.13 24.93
C GLU A 5 6.91 -43.03 23.74
N ASP A 6 6.44 -44.17 23.23
CA ASP A 6 5.45 -44.23 22.15
C ASP A 6 4.11 -43.64 22.57
N LYS A 7 3.68 -43.89 23.81
CA LYS A 7 2.48 -43.29 24.37
C LYS A 7 2.61 -41.77 24.50
N LEU A 8 3.78 -41.28 24.89
CA LEU A 8 4.07 -39.85 25.00
C LEU A 8 4.07 -39.18 23.62
N LEU A 9 4.68 -39.82 22.62
CA LEU A 9 4.66 -39.37 21.22
C LEU A 9 3.25 -39.29 20.66
N ARG A 10 2.41 -40.32 20.90
CA ARG A 10 1.01 -40.32 20.45
C ARG A 10 0.17 -39.23 21.12
N LEU A 11 0.41 -38.93 22.40
CA LEU A 11 -0.23 -37.82 23.10
C LEU A 11 0.20 -36.47 22.55
N LEU A 12 1.50 -36.30 22.25
CA LEU A 12 2.02 -35.08 21.65
C LEU A 12 1.39 -34.84 20.26
N VAL A 13 1.42 -35.86 19.40
CA VAL A 13 0.82 -35.83 18.05
C VAL A 13 -0.68 -35.54 18.14
N GLY A 14 -1.42 -36.21 19.04
CA GLY A 14 -2.84 -35.96 19.25
C GLY A 14 -3.14 -34.53 19.72
N LYS A 15 -2.27 -33.93 20.55
CA LYS A 15 -2.41 -32.55 21.01
C LYS A 15 -2.15 -31.54 19.88
N TYR A 16 -1.20 -31.80 18.98
CA TYR A 16 -0.93 -30.95 17.83
C TYR A 16 -2.02 -31.06 16.75
N ILE A 17 -2.54 -32.25 16.49
CA ILE A 17 -3.66 -32.45 15.56
C ILE A 17 -4.95 -31.80 16.09
N LYS A 18 -5.20 -31.88 17.42
CA LYS A 18 -6.39 -31.27 18.04
C LYS A 18 -6.28 -29.75 18.22
N LYS A 19 -5.06 -29.19 18.27
CA LYS A 19 -4.80 -27.74 18.30
C LYS A 19 -4.64 -27.12 16.91
N GLY A 20 -4.65 -27.94 15.85
CA GLY A 20 -4.48 -27.48 14.48
C GLY A 20 -5.30 -28.30 13.51
N LYS A 21 -6.53 -27.84 13.23
CA LYS A 21 -6.81 -27.63 11.81
C LYS A 21 -5.95 -26.43 11.42
N PRO A 22 -4.86 -26.58 10.66
CA PRO A 22 -4.34 -25.43 9.96
C PRO A 22 -5.43 -25.04 8.95
N LYS A 23 -6.24 -24.03 9.30
CA LYS A 23 -6.59 -23.03 8.29
C LYS A 23 -5.27 -22.65 7.63
N GLY A 24 -5.22 -22.71 6.30
CA GLY A 24 -4.02 -22.74 5.46
C GLY A 24 -2.73 -22.16 6.06
N SER A 25 -1.64 -22.90 5.92
CA SER A 25 -0.26 -22.42 5.75
C SER A 25 0.09 -21.02 6.29
N LYS A 26 0.09 -20.83 7.61
CA LYS A 26 0.45 -19.56 8.27
C LYS A 26 1.81 -18.99 7.85
N VAL A 27 2.74 -19.85 7.41
CA VAL A 27 4.08 -19.45 6.93
C VAL A 27 4.04 -18.87 5.51
N HIS A 28 3.19 -19.41 4.64
CA HIS A 28 2.97 -18.84 3.30
C HIS A 28 2.27 -17.48 3.37
N ASP A 29 1.38 -17.29 4.34
CA ASP A 29 0.67 -16.02 4.53
C ASP A 29 1.59 -14.92 5.07
N THR A 30 2.50 -15.22 6.00
CA THR A 30 3.46 -14.21 6.49
C THR A 30 4.43 -13.77 5.39
N GLY A 31 4.95 -14.71 4.58
CA GLY A 31 5.85 -14.38 3.47
C GLY A 31 5.16 -13.52 2.41
N ARG A 32 3.89 -13.83 2.09
CA ARG A 32 3.06 -13.03 1.18
C ARG A 32 2.82 -11.62 1.72
N MET A 33 2.42 -11.50 2.99
CA MET A 33 2.15 -10.23 3.63
C MET A 33 3.39 -9.33 3.65
N LEU A 34 4.57 -9.87 3.98
CA LEU A 34 5.83 -9.13 3.95
C LEU A 34 6.19 -8.65 2.53
N ALA A 35 5.97 -9.48 1.51
CA ALA A 35 6.21 -9.10 0.12
C ALA A 35 5.25 -8.00 -0.36
N GLN A 36 3.98 -8.06 0.04
CA GLN A 36 2.99 -7.02 -0.29
C GLN A 36 3.29 -5.70 0.43
N LEU A 37 3.73 -5.76 1.70
CA LEU A 37 4.15 -4.58 2.45
C LEU A 37 5.38 -3.93 1.81
N ALA A 38 6.40 -4.72 1.45
CA ALA A 38 7.59 -4.21 0.76
C ALA A 38 7.24 -3.56 -0.58
N PHE A 39 6.39 -4.22 -1.38
CA PHE A 39 5.87 -3.65 -2.62
C PHE A 39 5.15 -2.31 -2.40
N TRP A 40 4.32 -2.21 -1.35
CA TRP A 40 3.65 -0.95 -1.03
C TRP A 40 4.64 0.15 -0.65
N CYS A 41 5.63 -0.14 0.18
CA CYS A 41 6.67 0.82 0.55
C CYS A 41 7.40 1.36 -0.68
N ASP A 42 7.87 0.49 -1.57
CA ASP A 42 8.57 0.88 -2.81
C ASP A 42 7.66 1.72 -3.72
N MET A 43 6.41 1.31 -3.89
CA MET A 43 5.43 2.05 -4.70
C MET A 43 5.13 3.43 -4.10
N ARG A 44 4.98 3.51 -2.78
CA ARG A 44 4.67 4.75 -2.07
C ARG A 44 5.79 5.77 -2.21
N GLU A 45 7.05 5.35 -2.12
CA GLU A 45 8.21 6.21 -2.35
C GLU A 45 8.21 6.79 -3.77
N MET A 46 7.91 5.95 -4.77
CA MET A 46 7.80 6.40 -6.16
C MET A 46 6.66 7.41 -6.38
N LEU A 47 5.52 7.23 -5.71
CA LEU A 47 4.40 8.18 -5.77
C LEU A 47 4.71 9.51 -5.07
N ALA A 48 5.50 9.46 -3.99
CA ALA A 48 5.92 10.61 -3.20
C ALA A 48 7.12 11.38 -3.82
N ALA A 49 7.67 10.91 -4.95
CA ALA A 49 8.78 11.56 -5.64
C ALA A 49 8.49 13.02 -6.08
N ASN A 50 7.21 13.43 -6.08
CA ASN A 50 6.82 14.82 -6.19
C ASN A 50 6.16 15.30 -4.89
N GLU A 51 6.76 16.30 -4.24
CA GLU A 51 6.25 16.87 -2.98
C GLU A 51 4.85 17.52 -3.12
N ALA A 52 4.45 17.89 -4.34
CA ALA A 52 3.12 18.42 -4.61
C ALA A 52 2.06 17.33 -4.84
N THR A 53 2.43 16.04 -4.80
CA THR A 53 1.48 14.93 -4.69
C THR A 53 0.75 15.02 -3.35
N MET A 54 -0.56 14.76 -3.34
CA MET A 54 -1.41 14.91 -2.14
C MET A 54 -2.36 13.71 -1.96
N GLY A 55 -2.78 13.46 -0.72
CA GLY A 55 -3.75 12.41 -0.39
C GLY A 55 -3.14 11.01 -0.33
N LEU A 56 -1.82 10.90 -0.15
CA LEU A 56 -1.12 9.62 -0.13
C LEU A 56 -1.51 8.80 1.11
N GLU A 57 -1.79 9.41 2.24
CA GLU A 57 -2.31 8.78 3.46
C GLU A 57 -3.58 7.96 3.21
N ILE A 58 -4.44 8.40 2.28
CA ILE A 58 -5.65 7.66 1.89
C ILE A 58 -5.27 6.34 1.19
N LEU A 59 -4.17 6.34 0.43
CA LEU A 59 -3.66 5.11 -0.17
C LEU A 59 -3.03 4.17 0.87
N ASP A 60 -2.49 4.69 1.98
CA ASP A 60 -2.01 3.86 3.09
C ASP A 60 -3.18 3.13 3.73
N ASP A 61 -4.27 3.84 4.01
CA ASP A 61 -5.49 3.24 4.58
C ASP A 61 -6.06 2.15 3.67
N ILE A 62 -5.99 2.34 2.34
CA ILE A 62 -6.39 1.33 1.35
C ILE A 62 -5.45 0.13 1.40
N ALA A 63 -4.13 0.35 1.41
CA ALA A 63 -3.14 -0.72 1.46
C ALA A 63 -3.28 -1.56 2.74
N GLU A 64 -3.47 -0.91 3.90
CA GLU A 64 -3.76 -1.58 5.18
C GLU A 64 -5.05 -2.41 5.09
N ALA A 65 -6.15 -1.83 4.59
CA ALA A 65 -7.41 -2.54 4.47
C ALA A 65 -7.36 -3.76 3.53
N ILE A 66 -6.49 -3.73 2.51
CA ILE A 66 -6.21 -4.84 1.60
C ILE A 66 -5.37 -5.92 2.31
N LEU A 67 -4.30 -5.52 3.01
CA LEU A 67 -3.41 -6.44 3.74
C LEU A 67 -4.15 -7.16 4.88
N ASP A 68 -5.05 -6.47 5.57
CA ASP A 68 -5.89 -7.02 6.62
C ASP A 68 -7.03 -7.91 6.10
N GLU A 69 -7.18 -8.02 4.77
CA GLU A 69 -8.27 -8.74 4.09
C GLU A 69 -9.67 -8.33 4.61
N SER A 70 -9.78 -7.11 5.14
CA SER A 70 -10.96 -6.63 5.86
C SER A 70 -12.19 -6.44 4.95
N GLY A 71 -11.97 -6.39 3.63
CA GLY A 71 -12.99 -6.07 2.63
C GLY A 71 -13.39 -4.60 2.58
N LYS A 72 -12.78 -3.75 3.42
CA LYS A 72 -13.13 -2.32 3.57
C LYS A 72 -12.31 -1.38 2.70
N ALA A 73 -11.47 -1.90 1.80
CA ALA A 73 -10.61 -1.08 0.94
C ALA A 73 -11.36 -0.02 0.13
N LYS A 74 -12.63 -0.26 -0.22
CA LYS A 74 -13.47 0.73 -0.93
C LYS A 74 -13.92 1.89 -0.04
N GLU A 75 -14.11 1.63 1.25
CA GLU A 75 -14.49 2.64 2.25
C GLU A 75 -13.28 3.48 2.67
N ALA A 76 -12.07 2.92 2.56
CA ALA A 76 -10.82 3.60 2.83
C ALA A 76 -10.51 4.74 1.84
N LEU A 77 -11.10 4.74 0.63
CA LEU A 77 -11.01 5.87 -0.30
C LEU A 77 -11.90 7.03 0.16
N SER A 78 -11.44 7.74 1.17
CA SER A 78 -12.19 8.78 1.88
C SER A 78 -12.15 10.15 1.20
N GLY A 79 -11.27 10.36 0.23
CA GLY A 79 -11.04 11.66 -0.39
C GLY A 79 -10.22 11.59 -1.69
N PRO A 80 -9.94 12.77 -2.29
CA PRO A 80 -9.18 12.86 -3.53
C PRO A 80 -7.70 12.55 -3.30
N VAL A 81 -7.09 11.88 -4.27
CA VAL A 81 -5.64 11.66 -4.34
C VAL A 81 -5.12 12.28 -5.62
N LEU A 82 -4.13 13.16 -5.51
CA LEU A 82 -3.48 13.82 -6.65
C LEU A 82 -2.06 13.30 -6.76
N ILE A 83 -1.79 12.48 -7.77
CA ILE A 83 -0.44 11.98 -8.07
C ILE A 83 0.16 12.83 -9.18
N LEU A 84 1.32 13.41 -8.92
CA LEU A 84 2.06 14.20 -9.90
C LEU A 84 3.33 13.45 -10.32
N PRO A 85 3.72 13.54 -11.61
CA PRO A 85 5.00 13.00 -12.05
C PRO A 85 6.15 13.78 -11.41
N GLU A 86 7.35 13.21 -11.40
CA GLU A 86 8.56 13.85 -10.90
C GLU A 86 8.70 15.30 -11.42
N PRO A 87 9.04 16.29 -10.57
CA PRO A 87 9.09 17.70 -10.96
C PRO A 87 9.99 17.97 -12.18
N SER A 88 11.08 17.23 -12.33
CA SER A 88 12.00 17.31 -13.47
C SER A 88 11.35 16.93 -14.81
N ARG A 89 10.31 16.10 -14.76
CA ARG A 89 9.54 15.60 -15.92
C ARG A 89 8.28 16.41 -16.16
N GLN A 90 7.87 17.24 -15.22
CA GLN A 90 6.83 18.24 -15.45
C GLN A 90 7.42 19.28 -16.41
N CYS A 91 6.87 19.37 -17.62
CA CYS A 91 7.25 20.41 -18.56
C CYS A 91 7.22 21.76 -17.83
N LYS A 92 8.26 22.58 -18.03
CA LYS A 92 8.24 23.99 -17.63
C LYS A 92 6.88 24.54 -18.04
N SER A 93 6.13 25.11 -17.10
CA SER A 93 4.90 25.77 -17.45
C SER A 93 5.23 26.72 -18.61
N GLN A 94 4.56 26.54 -19.75
CA GLN A 94 4.43 27.65 -20.68
C GLN A 94 3.81 28.74 -19.81
N GLY A 95 4.53 29.85 -19.61
CA GLY A 95 4.19 30.87 -18.62
C GLY A 95 2.71 31.19 -18.63
N ALA A 96 2.17 31.58 -17.47
CA ALA A 96 0.74 31.86 -17.33
C ALA A 96 0.26 32.71 -18.52
N PRO A 97 -0.78 32.27 -19.26
CA PRO A 97 -1.25 33.01 -20.41
C PRO A 97 -1.61 34.43 -19.96
N ASP A 98 -1.26 35.41 -20.78
CA ASP A 98 -1.46 36.80 -20.43
C ASP A 98 -2.93 37.05 -20.11
N HIS A 99 -3.16 37.70 -18.97
CA HIS A 99 -4.50 37.96 -18.51
C HIS A 99 -5.09 39.13 -19.30
N GLN A 100 -6.15 38.89 -20.08
CA GLN A 100 -6.75 39.85 -21.01
C GLN A 100 -7.01 41.25 -20.44
N ARG A 101 -7.36 41.38 -19.15
CA ARG A 101 -7.55 42.71 -18.53
C ARG A 101 -6.26 43.56 -18.50
N PHE A 102 -5.09 42.93 -18.41
CA PHE A 102 -3.80 43.61 -18.25
C PHE A 102 -3.00 43.73 -19.55
N THR A 103 -3.41 43.03 -20.62
CA THR A 103 -2.80 43.17 -21.95
C THR A 103 -3.22 44.44 -22.68
N SER A 104 -4.31 45.10 -22.26
CA SER A 104 -4.80 46.36 -22.86
C SER A 104 -3.86 47.56 -22.66
N TYR A 105 -2.87 47.45 -21.77
CA TYR A 105 -1.90 48.51 -21.48
C TYR A 105 -0.55 48.33 -22.18
N MET A 106 -0.37 47.24 -22.94
CA MET A 106 0.86 47.00 -23.70
C MET A 106 0.78 47.77 -25.03
N PRO A 107 1.66 48.75 -25.28
CA PRO A 107 1.68 49.45 -26.57
C PRO A 107 2.09 48.48 -27.68
N GLU A 108 1.42 48.55 -28.83
CA GLU A 108 1.80 47.79 -30.02
C GLU A 108 3.26 48.14 -30.41
N MET A 109 4.11 47.13 -30.54
CA MET A 109 5.49 47.27 -31.05
C MET A 109 5.52 47.44 -32.55
#